data_AF-A0A8C3S7D5-F1
#
_entry.id   AF-A0A8C3S7D5-F1
#
_cell.length_a   1.000
_cell.length_b   1.000
_cell.length_c   1.000
_cell.angle_alpha   90.00
_cell.angle_beta   90.00
_cell.angle_gamma   90.00
#
_symmetry.space_group_name_H-M   'P 1'
#
loop_
_entity.id
_entity.type
_entity.pdbx_description
1 polymer ?
#
loop_
_entity_poly.entity_id
_entity_poly.type
_entity_poly.pdbx_seq_one_letter_code
_entity_poly.pdbx_strand_id
1 'polypeptide(L)'
;MTIYGFIFSEVTNDVVLDDSLMVGIEGALLGCAYYALYCRSCGLMVGFSLYSAFASLVHLRGLFCLFKDSILCYLLKTKAIIEASEMNFPALSLKEHLGKLKEQLVGVHVRLELLIKRLEELNQQINVADMQGYASRTVGLKLGFAENKSSN
;
A
#
# COMPACT_ATOMS: atom_id res chain seq x y z
N MET A 1 -1.32 10.95 21.54
CA MET A 1 -2.34 10.39 22.45
C MET A 1 -2.41 8.92 22.14
N THR A 2 -1.69 8.10 22.91
CA THR A 2 -1.54 6.68 22.63
C THR A 2 -2.70 5.96 23.31
N ILE A 3 -3.58 5.34 22.54
CA ILE A 3 -4.49 4.36 23.12
C ILE A 3 -3.62 3.18 23.53
N TYR A 4 -3.51 2.95 24.84
CA TYR A 4 -2.72 1.87 25.46
C TYR A 4 -3.46 0.53 25.33
N GLY A 5 -3.81 0.15 24.10
CA GLY A 5 -4.62 -1.02 23.84
C GLY A 5 -4.17 -1.78 22.61
N PHE A 6 -4.62 -3.03 22.51
CA PHE A 6 -4.54 -3.79 21.27
C PHE A 6 -5.77 -3.55 20.43
N ILE A 7 -5.55 -3.40 19.13
CA ILE A 7 -6.59 -3.10 18.16
C ILE A 7 -6.77 -4.33 17.28
N PHE A 8 -8.00 -4.84 17.24
CA PHE A 8 -8.38 -5.99 16.44
C PHE A 8 -9.52 -5.62 15.50
N SER A 9 -9.51 -6.18 14.29
CA SER A 9 -10.66 -6.11 13.38
C SER A 9 -11.79 -7.05 13.82
N GLU A 10 -11.45 -8.16 14.47
CA GLU A 10 -12.37 -9.20 14.92
C GLU A 10 -11.90 -9.75 16.28
N VAL A 11 -12.85 -10.19 17.10
CA VAL A 11 -12.61 -10.83 18.39
C VAL A 11 -13.38 -12.16 18.46
N THR A 12 -12.98 -13.04 19.37
CA THR A 12 -13.70 -14.31 19.57
C THR A 12 -15.04 -14.07 20.27
N ASN A 13 -15.88 -15.09 20.30
CA ASN A 13 -17.14 -15.07 21.04
C ASN A 13 -16.95 -14.86 22.56
N ASP A 14 -15.75 -15.03 23.10
CA ASP A 14 -15.45 -14.80 24.51
C ASP A 14 -15.43 -13.31 24.88
N VAL A 15 -15.40 -12.42 23.87
CA VAL A 15 -15.57 -10.98 24.04
C VAL A 15 -16.96 -10.59 23.56
N VAL A 16 -17.74 -9.99 24.45
CA VAL A 16 -19.13 -9.58 24.19
C VAL A 16 -19.18 -8.06 24.12
N LEU A 17 -19.78 -7.55 23.04
CA LEU A 17 -20.13 -6.14 22.91
C LEU A 17 -21.41 -5.87 23.71
N ASP A 18 -21.35 -4.90 24.61
CA ASP A 18 -22.55 -4.36 25.26
C ASP A 18 -23.24 -3.36 24.33
N ASP A 19 -24.54 -3.56 24.12
CA ASP A 19 -25.36 -2.71 23.25
C ASP A 19 -25.63 -1.32 23.86
N SER A 20 -25.28 -1.13 25.13
CA SER A 20 -25.39 0.15 25.84
C SER A 20 -24.34 1.13 25.33
N LEU A 21 -24.79 2.18 24.63
CA LEU A 21 -23.90 3.25 24.17
C LEU A 21 -23.45 4.12 25.35
N MET A 22 -22.15 4.15 25.60
CA MET A 22 -21.51 4.94 26.65
C MET A 22 -20.82 6.20 26.10
N VAL A 23 -20.64 7.20 26.96
CA VAL A 23 -19.91 8.43 26.64
C VAL A 23 -18.67 8.52 27.54
N GLY A 24 -17.51 8.75 26.93
CA GLY A 24 -16.27 8.97 27.66
C GLY A 24 -16.27 10.36 28.28
N ILE A 25 -16.27 10.39 29.61
CA ILE A 25 -16.28 11.64 30.39
C ILE A 25 -14.89 12.07 30.86
N GLU A 26 -13.88 11.20 30.71
CA GLU A 26 -12.51 11.44 31.17
C GLU A 26 -11.48 10.67 30.30
N GLY A 27 -10.21 11.03 30.46
CA GLY A 27 -9.08 10.31 29.86
C GLY A 27 -9.03 10.37 28.34
N ALA A 28 -8.46 9.32 27.73
CA ALA A 28 -8.25 9.24 26.28
C ALA A 28 -9.56 9.17 25.47
N LEU A 29 -10.68 8.82 26.10
CA LEU A 29 -11.99 8.71 25.48
C LEU A 29 -12.87 9.93 25.74
N LEU A 30 -12.36 11.00 26.35
CA LEU A 30 -13.11 12.21 26.63
C LEU A 30 -13.81 12.74 25.36
N GLY A 31 -15.14 12.83 25.41
CA GLY A 31 -15.97 13.28 24.28
C GLY A 31 -16.24 12.23 23.19
N CYS A 32 -15.74 11.00 23.34
CA CYS A 32 -16.07 9.88 22.47
C CYS A 32 -17.35 9.18 22.95
N ALA A 33 -18.07 8.57 22.01
CA ALA A 33 -19.12 7.60 22.31
C ALA A 33 -18.66 6.20 21.90
N TYR A 34 -18.87 5.21 22.75
CA TYR A 34 -18.35 3.86 22.56
C TYR A 34 -19.26 2.79 23.16
N TYR A 35 -19.10 1.57 22.71
CA TYR A 35 -19.68 0.37 23.29
C TYR A 35 -18.63 -0.33 24.15
N ALA A 36 -19.01 -0.78 25.34
CA ALA A 36 -18.12 -1.52 26.22
C ALA A 36 -17.92 -2.96 25.72
N LEU A 37 -16.71 -3.50 25.91
CA LEU A 37 -16.41 -4.91 25.66
C LEU A 37 -16.20 -5.63 26.99
N TYR A 38 -16.87 -6.76 27.16
CA TYR A 38 -16.78 -7.58 28.36
C TYR A 38 -16.32 -9.00 28.04
N CYS A 39 -15.52 -9.58 28.93
CA CYS A 39 -15.24 -11.01 28.86
C CYS A 39 -16.48 -11.80 29.27
N ARG A 40 -16.92 -12.73 28.42
CA ARG A 40 -18.08 -13.59 28.66
C ARG A 40 -17.95 -14.40 29.95
N SER A 41 -16.74 -14.85 30.27
CA SER A 41 -16.49 -15.79 31.37
C SER A 41 -16.40 -15.13 32.73
N CYS A 42 -15.74 -13.97 32.84
CA CYS A 42 -15.54 -13.29 34.12
C CYS A 42 -16.33 -11.99 34.26
N GLY A 43 -16.98 -11.50 33.21
CA GLY A 43 -17.78 -10.26 33.22
C GLY A 43 -16.97 -8.98 33.35
N LEU A 44 -15.63 -9.04 33.39
CA LEU A 44 -14.79 -7.86 33.46
C LEU A 44 -14.78 -7.10 32.14
N MET A 45 -14.73 -5.77 32.24
CA MET A 45 -14.54 -4.91 31.07
C MET A 45 -13.11 -5.11 30.55
N VAL A 46 -13.02 -5.54 29.29
CA VAL A 46 -11.74 -5.83 28.63
C VAL A 46 -11.39 -4.80 27.56
N GLY A 47 -12.32 -3.91 27.20
CA GLY A 47 -12.08 -2.91 26.17
C GLY A 47 -13.30 -2.12 25.75
N PHE A 48 -13.24 -1.55 24.54
CA PHE A 48 -14.31 -0.77 23.93
C PHE A 48 -14.30 -0.84 22.39
N SER A 49 -15.41 -0.48 21.78
CA SER A 49 -15.54 -0.22 20.34
C SER A 49 -16.08 1.19 20.11
N LEU A 50 -15.39 2.00 19.31
CA LEU A 50 -15.78 3.39 19.10
C LEU A 50 -16.97 3.52 18.16
N TYR A 51 -18.01 4.21 18.63
CA TYR A 51 -19.15 4.63 17.83
C TYR A 51 -18.92 6.02 17.22
N SER A 52 -18.48 6.98 18.05
CA SER A 52 -18.16 8.36 17.64
C SER A 52 -16.88 8.82 18.30
N ALA A 53 -16.03 9.51 17.54
CA ALA A 53 -14.71 9.93 18.00
C ALA A 53 -14.27 11.23 17.32
N PHE A 54 -13.36 11.97 17.97
CA PHE A 54 -12.72 13.14 17.37
C PHE A 54 -11.61 12.72 16.39
N ALA A 55 -11.12 13.69 15.60
CA ALA A 55 -10.26 13.44 14.45
C ALA A 55 -9.04 12.52 14.72
N SER A 56 -8.48 12.58 15.93
CA SER A 56 -7.32 11.76 16.28
C SER A 56 -7.63 10.28 16.50
N LEU A 57 -8.89 9.91 16.76
CA LEU A 57 -9.33 8.55 17.09
C LEU A 57 -10.32 7.96 16.08
N VAL A 58 -10.73 8.74 15.06
CA VAL A 58 -11.74 8.32 14.07
C VAL A 58 -11.35 7.04 13.32
N HIS A 59 -10.05 6.80 13.14
CA HIS A 59 -9.51 5.62 12.45
C HIS A 59 -9.72 4.31 13.23
N LEU A 60 -10.14 4.39 14.50
CA LEU A 60 -10.44 3.23 15.34
C LEU A 60 -11.92 2.86 15.35
N ARG A 61 -12.77 3.61 14.64
CA ARG A 61 -14.20 3.31 14.52
C ARG A 61 -14.39 1.95 13.84
N GLY A 62 -15.28 1.13 14.40
CA GLY A 62 -15.55 -0.22 13.90
C GLY A 62 -14.45 -1.24 14.21
N LEU A 63 -13.45 -0.89 15.02
CA LEU A 63 -12.44 -1.80 15.53
C LEU A 63 -12.66 -2.09 17.02
N PHE A 64 -12.14 -3.24 17.48
CA PHE A 64 -12.17 -3.65 18.87
C PHE A 64 -10.87 -3.22 19.55
N CYS A 65 -10.97 -2.36 20.56
CA CYS A 65 -9.83 -1.85 21.33
C CYS A 65 -9.80 -2.51 22.70
N LEU A 66 -8.88 -3.44 22.94
CA LEU A 66 -8.71 -4.12 24.23
C LEU A 66 -7.67 -3.44 25.11
N PHE A 67 -7.96 -3.29 26.39
CA PHE A 67 -7.02 -2.73 27.36
C PHE A 67 -5.85 -3.70 27.59
N LYS A 68 -4.63 -3.18 27.55
CA LYS A 68 -3.44 -4.01 27.81
C LYS A 68 -3.46 -4.61 29.22
N ASP A 69 -3.95 -3.87 30.20
CA ASP A 69 -3.97 -4.34 31.60
C ASP A 69 -5.02 -5.46 31.83
N SER A 70 -5.92 -5.68 30.87
CA SER A 70 -6.97 -6.69 30.95
C SER A 70 -6.66 -7.97 30.17
N ILE A 71 -5.50 -8.06 29.50
CA ILE A 71 -5.20 -9.14 28.55
C ILE A 71 -3.84 -9.80 28.84
N LEU A 72 -3.83 -11.13 28.76
CA LEU A 72 -2.61 -11.94 28.76
C LEU A 72 -2.34 -12.45 27.34
N CYS A 73 -1.07 -12.42 26.92
CA CYS A 73 -0.62 -12.89 25.62
C CYS A 73 0.15 -14.20 25.76
N TYR A 74 -0.23 -15.19 24.95
CA TYR A 74 0.55 -16.42 24.82
C TYR A 74 1.53 -16.30 23.65
N LEU A 75 2.83 -16.26 23.95
CA LEU A 75 3.88 -16.17 22.93
C LEU A 75 4.27 -17.57 22.44
N LEU A 76 3.80 -17.95 21.25
CA LEU A 76 4.01 -19.30 20.71
C LEU A 76 5.48 -19.71 20.63
N LYS A 77 6.38 -18.78 20.29
CA LYS A 77 7.82 -19.05 20.14
C LYS A 77 8.47 -19.53 21.43
N THR A 78 8.14 -18.90 22.55
CA THR A 78 8.72 -19.20 23.87
C THR A 78 7.81 -20.04 24.75
N LYS A 79 6.55 -20.23 24.33
CA LYS A 79 5.46 -20.87 25.09
C LYS A 79 5.21 -20.20 26.43
N ALA A 80 5.50 -18.91 26.53
CA ALA A 80 5.30 -18.12 27.74
C ALA A 80 3.96 -17.38 27.68
N ILE A 81 3.34 -17.21 28.84
CA ILE A 81 2.26 -16.26 29.06
C ILE A 81 2.87 -14.99 29.62
N ILE A 82 2.58 -13.85 29.01
CA ILE A 82 3.14 -12.55 29.35
C ILE A 82 1.98 -11.54 29.39
N GLU A 83 2.06 -10.55 30.26
CA GLU A 83 1.08 -9.46 30.26
C GLU A 83 1.16 -8.66 28.96
N ALA A 84 0.00 -8.25 28.43
CA ALA A 84 -0.05 -7.41 27.25
C ALA A 84 0.60 -6.03 27.45
N SER A 85 0.62 -5.54 28.70
CA SER A 85 1.34 -4.34 29.15
C SER A 85 2.84 -4.42 28.85
N GLU A 86 3.45 -5.58 29.08
CA GLU A 86 4.87 -5.87 28.82
C GLU A 86 5.18 -6.12 27.33
N MET A 87 4.15 -6.32 26.51
CA MET A 87 4.31 -6.56 25.09
C MET A 87 4.53 -5.25 24.33
N ASN A 88 5.71 -5.13 23.72
CA ASN A 88 6.01 -4.05 22.79
C ASN A 88 5.96 -4.58 21.35
N PHE A 89 5.00 -4.10 20.58
CA PHE A 89 5.01 -4.27 19.14
C PHE A 89 5.75 -3.06 18.56
N PRO A 90 6.94 -3.25 17.97
CA PRO A 90 7.59 -2.15 17.28
C PRO A 90 6.61 -1.63 16.25
N ALA A 91 6.33 -0.32 16.28
CA ALA A 91 5.61 0.32 15.21
C ALA A 91 6.44 0.13 13.95
N LEU A 92 6.11 -0.89 13.15
CA LEU A 92 6.69 -1.04 11.82
C LEU A 92 6.36 0.26 11.11
N SER A 93 7.39 1.08 10.88
CA SER A 93 7.13 2.38 10.31
C SER A 93 6.62 2.12 8.91
N LEU A 94 5.32 2.37 8.70
CA LEU A 94 4.72 2.31 7.37
C LEU A 94 5.53 3.20 6.42
N LYS A 95 6.15 4.25 6.95
CA LYS A 95 7.12 5.13 6.30
C LYS A 95 8.30 4.38 5.64
N GLU A 96 8.94 3.44 6.33
CA GLU A 96 10.04 2.66 5.75
C GLU A 96 9.56 1.76 4.61
N HIS A 97 8.40 1.12 4.77
CA HIS A 97 7.82 0.28 3.72
C HIS A 97 7.37 1.10 2.52
N LEU A 98 6.74 2.26 2.75
CA LEU A 98 6.38 3.22 1.69
C LEU A 98 7.62 3.77 0.99
N GLY A 99 8.70 4.03 1.74
CA GLY A 99 9.97 4.49 1.20
C GLY A 99 10.54 3.48 0.21
N LYS A 100 10.64 2.21 0.61
CA LYS A 100 11.09 1.11 -0.27
C LYS A 100 10.21 0.96 -1.52
N LEU A 101 8.89 1.02 -1.35
CA LEU A 101 7.95 0.95 -2.49
C LEU A 101 8.14 2.11 -3.46
N LYS A 102 8.32 3.33 -2.94
CA LYS A 102 8.59 4.52 -3.75
C LYS A 102 9.88 4.37 -4.54
N GLU A 103 10.96 3.91 -3.90
CA GLU A 103 12.25 3.67 -4.56
C GLU A 103 12.12 2.64 -5.70
N GLN A 104 11.43 1.52 -5.44
CA GLN A 104 11.16 0.51 -6.46
C GLN A 104 10.36 1.08 -7.64
N LEU A 105 9.32 1.87 -7.36
CA LEU A 105 8.50 2.49 -8.40
C LEU A 105 9.30 3.46 -9.27
N VAL A 106 10.12 4.31 -8.66
CA VAL A 106 11.01 5.24 -9.39
C VAL A 106 12.02 4.45 -10.23
N GLY A 107 12.61 3.38 -9.69
CA GLY A 107 13.53 2.52 -10.44
C GLY A 107 12.89 1.88 -11.67
N VAL A 108 11.64 1.42 -11.55
CA VAL A 108 10.86 0.89 -12.68
C VAL A 108 10.56 1.98 -13.71
N HIS A 109 10.17 3.18 -13.27
CA HIS A 109 9.87 4.31 -14.15
C HIS A 109 11.08 4.72 -15.00
N VAL A 110 12.26 4.90 -14.39
CA VAL A 110 13.49 5.25 -15.11
C VAL A 110 13.86 4.19 -16.14
N ARG A 111 13.69 2.91 -15.80
CA ARG A 111 13.98 1.81 -16.71
C ARG A 111 13.00 1.78 -17.89
N LEU A 112 11.73 2.12 -17.66
CA LEU A 112 10.72 2.29 -18.70
C LEU A 112 11.09 3.43 -19.66
N GLU A 113 11.46 4.61 -19.15
CA GLU A 113 11.89 5.74 -19.98
C GLU A 113 13.09 5.38 -20.87
N LEU A 114 14.08 4.67 -20.30
CA LEU A 114 15.25 4.24 -21.07
C LEU A 114 14.88 3.25 -22.18
N LEU A 115 13.92 2.36 -21.94
CA LEU A 115 13.42 1.42 -22.95
C LEU A 115 12.64 2.16 -24.04
N ILE A 116 11.80 3.13 -23.68
CA ILE A 116 11.07 3.97 -24.64
C ILE A 116 12.06 4.69 -25.56
N LYS A 117 13.08 5.35 -25.00
CA LYS A 117 14.10 6.05 -25.78
C LYS A 117 14.85 5.13 -26.74
N ARG A 118 15.25 3.93 -26.29
CA ARG A 118 15.91 2.93 -27.16
C ARG A 118 15.01 2.46 -28.29
N LEU A 119 13.71 2.28 -28.03
CA LEU A 119 12.73 1.92 -29.06
C LEU A 119 12.57 3.03 -30.10
N GLU A 120 12.54 4.30 -29.66
CA GLU A 120 12.47 5.46 -30.55
C GLU A 120 13.72 5.58 -31.43
N GLU A 121 14.91 5.42 -30.85
CA GLU A 121 16.19 5.43 -31.58
C GLU A 121 16.25 4.31 -32.64
N LEU A 122 15.84 3.09 -32.26
CA LEU A 122 15.81 1.96 -33.19
C LEU A 122 14.82 2.20 -34.34
N ASN A 123 13.65 2.74 -34.03
CA ASN A 123 12.64 3.08 -35.03
C ASN A 123 13.14 4.15 -36.01
N GLN A 124 13.87 5.16 -35.53
CA GLN A 124 14.50 6.15 -36.40
C GLN A 124 15.57 5.52 -37.32
N GLN A 125 16.40 4.62 -36.79
CA GLN A 125 17.42 3.93 -37.60
C GLN A 125 16.80 3.05 -38.70
N ILE A 126 15.70 2.35 -38.41
CA ILE A 126 14.96 1.56 -39.41
C ILE A 126 14.43 2.47 -40.53
N ASN A 127 13.79 3.60 -40.18
CA ASN A 127 13.30 4.55 -41.17
C ASN A 127 14.42 5.17 -42.04
N VAL A 128 15.61 5.39 -41.49
CA VAL A 128 16.77 5.93 -42.23
C VAL A 128 17.37 4.87 -43.17
N ALA A 129 17.44 3.60 -42.73
CA ALA A 129 17.95 2.49 -43.54
C ALA A 129 17.05 2.19 -44.76
N ASP A 130 15.73 2.27 -44.61
CA ASP A 130 14.78 2.09 -45.71
C ASP A 130 14.92 3.18 -46.79
N MET A 131 15.21 4.43 -46.39
CA MET A 131 15.44 5.54 -47.33
C MET A 131 16.77 5.41 -48.08
N GLN A 132 17.82 4.90 -47.45
CA GLN A 132 19.13 4.65 -48.12
C GLN A 132 19.08 3.43 -49.07
N GLY A 133 18.26 2.42 -48.76
CA GLY A 133 17.99 1.28 -49.64
C GLY A 133 17.26 1.68 -50.93
N TYR A 134 16.38 2.68 -50.87
CA TYR A 134 15.70 3.24 -52.04
C TYR A 134 16.63 4.11 -52.90
N ALA A 135 17.47 4.95 -52.28
CA ALA A 135 18.41 5.82 -52.99
C ALA A 135 19.53 5.05 -53.72
N SER A 136 19.98 3.92 -53.17
CA SER A 136 21.01 3.09 -53.84
C SER A 136 20.49 2.37 -55.09
N ARG A 137 19.17 2.13 -55.20
CA ARG A 137 18.55 1.51 -56.40
C ARG A 137 18.35 2.49 -57.55
N THR A 138 18.29 3.79 -57.29
CA THR A 138 18.08 4.81 -58.35
C THR A 138 19.38 5.26 -59.02
N VAL A 139 20.54 5.07 -58.37
CA VAL A 139 21.85 5.43 -58.94
C VAL A 139 22.37 4.38 -59.94
N GLY A 140 21.92 3.12 -59.87
CA GLY A 140 22.34 2.04 -60.77
C GLY A 140 21.69 2.01 -62.16
N LEU A 141 20.74 2.90 -62.47
CA LEU A 141 19.89 2.80 -63.67
C LEU A 141 20.13 3.88 -64.75
N LYS A 142 21.22 4.63 -64.69
CA LYS A 142 21.52 5.65 -65.70
C LYS A 142 22.72 5.28 -66.57
N LEU A 143 22.50 4.42 -67.56
CA LEU A 143 23.41 4.28 -68.71
C LEU A 143 22.62 3.95 -69.99
N GLY A 144 22.32 5.03 -70.72
CA GLY A 144 22.36 5.17 -72.18
C GLY A 144 21.49 4.25 -73.04
N PHE A 145 20.48 4.83 -73.70
CA PHE A 145 20.16 4.45 -75.07
C PHE A 145 19.97 5.68 -75.94
N ALA A 146 20.62 5.61 -77.10
CA ALA A 146 20.83 6.64 -78.09
C ALA A 146 19.54 7.02 -78.84
N GLU A 147 19.42 8.31 -79.17
CA GLU A 147 18.51 8.80 -80.19
C GLU A 147 18.89 8.19 -81.55
N ASN A 148 17.94 7.51 -82.20
CA ASN A 148 17.99 7.31 -83.64
C ASN A 148 16.74 7.94 -84.27
N LYS A 149 16.98 9.05 -84.97
CA LYS A 149 16.07 9.59 -85.99
C LYS A 149 16.05 8.64 -87.18
N SER A 150 14.87 8.38 -87.75
CA SER A 150 14.74 8.20 -89.19
C SER A 150 13.29 8.42 -89.64
N SER A 151 13.16 9.37 -90.56
CA SER A 151 12.02 9.63 -91.43
C SER A 151 11.67 8.41 -92.29
N ASN A 152 10.38 8.14 -92.52
CA ASN A 152 9.63 8.51 -93.73
C ASN A 152 8.15 8.12 -93.57
#